data_AF-A0A354BKU0-F1
#
_entry.id   AF-A0A354BKU0-F1
#
_cell.length_a   1.000
_cell.length_b   1.000
_cell.length_c   1.000
_cell.angle_alpha   90.00
_cell.angle_beta   90.00
_cell.angle_gamma   90.00
#
_symmetry.space_group_name_H-M   'P 1'
#
loop_
_entity.id
_entity.type
_entity.pdbx_description
1 polymer ?
#
loop_
_entity_poly.entity_id
_entity_poly.type
_entity_poly.pdbx_seq_one_letter_code
_entity_poly.pdbx_strand_id
1 'polypeptide(L)'
;TAKLALEQGREVFAVPGSIKEEACRGSNRLIKEGAKLIEGAGDILDEILPQVDARQRAMLHVDRTVADAVAPLRHEEAMVYEALSYEARSVDAVIESTGLHAAQVVATLLSLELGGRIRQLPGQQYIRL
;
A
#
# COMPACT_ATOMS: atom_id res chain seq x y z
N THR A 1 -8.31 -1.43 -24.22
CA THR A 1 -7.62 -0.13 -24.00
C THR A 1 -6.12 -0.30 -23.82
N ALA A 2 -5.64 -1.25 -23.02
CA ALA A 2 -4.20 -1.47 -22.81
C ALA A 2 -3.40 -1.82 -24.08
N LYS A 3 -3.91 -2.70 -24.94
CA LYS A 3 -3.24 -3.07 -26.21
C LYS A 3 -3.10 -1.88 -27.17
N LEU A 4 -4.16 -1.07 -27.30
CA LEU A 4 -4.13 0.16 -28.11
C LEU A 4 -3.13 1.19 -27.55
N ALA A 5 -2.97 1.25 -26.22
CA ALA A 5 -1.98 2.12 -25.61
C ALA A 5 -0.53 1.69 -25.95
N LEU A 6 -0.24 0.39 -25.91
CA LEU A 6 1.06 -0.15 -26.37
C LEU A 6 1.29 0.16 -27.86
N GLU A 7 0.27 -0.02 -28.71
CA GLU A 7 0.34 0.29 -30.14
C GLU A 7 0.55 1.80 -30.42
N GLN A 8 0.13 2.67 -29.51
CA GLN A 8 0.35 4.12 -29.56
C GLN A 8 1.69 4.55 -28.94
N GLY A 9 2.54 3.60 -28.52
CA GLY A 9 3.80 3.89 -27.84
C GLY A 9 3.62 4.53 -26.46
N ARG A 10 2.45 4.36 -25.83
CA ARG A 10 2.21 4.82 -24.46
C ARG A 10 2.70 3.76 -23.47
N GLU A 11 3.22 4.22 -22.35
CA GLU A 11 3.63 3.35 -21.27
C GLU A 11 2.42 2.64 -20.66
N VAL A 12 2.52 1.32 -20.54
CA VAL A 12 1.51 0.48 -19.90
C VAL A 12 2.19 -0.26 -18.76
N PHE A 13 1.58 -0.20 -17.59
CA PHE A 13 2.03 -0.89 -16.38
C PHE A 13 1.06 -2.02 -16.06
N ALA A 14 1.59 -3.14 -15.56
CA ALA A 14 0.77 -4.31 -15.22
C ALA A 14 1.30 -4.99 -13.95
N VAL A 15 0.37 -5.34 -13.07
CA VAL A 15 0.65 -6.06 -11.82
C VAL A 15 0.73 -7.57 -12.13
N PRO A 16 1.81 -8.26 -11.73
CA PRO A 16 1.94 -9.69 -11.93
C PRO A 16 0.95 -10.44 -11.02
N GLY A 17 0.41 -11.55 -11.52
CA GLY A 17 -0.55 -12.36 -10.77
C GLY A 17 -0.37 -13.87 -10.99
N SER A 18 -1.03 -14.67 -10.15
CA SER A 18 -0.93 -16.13 -10.19
C SER A 18 -1.37 -16.71 -11.53
N ILE A 19 -0.61 -17.67 -12.07
CA ILE A 19 -0.98 -18.37 -13.33
C ILE A 19 -2.25 -19.22 -13.21
N LYS A 20 -2.65 -19.55 -11.97
CA LYS A 20 -3.84 -20.35 -11.67
C LYS A 20 -5.12 -19.53 -11.71
N GLU A 21 -5.02 -18.21 -11.64
CA GLU A 21 -6.15 -17.29 -11.64
C GLU A 21 -6.42 -16.77 -13.05
N GLU A 22 -7.65 -16.99 -13.54
CA GLU A 22 -8.02 -16.58 -14.90
C GLU A 22 -8.03 -15.04 -15.05
N ALA A 23 -8.39 -14.32 -13.99
CA ALA A 23 -8.38 -12.85 -13.95
C ALA A 23 -6.97 -12.26 -14.19
N CYS A 24 -5.91 -12.96 -13.74
CA CYS A 24 -4.52 -12.53 -13.89
C CYS A 24 -3.93 -12.82 -15.28
N ARG A 25 -4.60 -13.59 -16.13
CA ARG A 25 -4.09 -13.89 -17.49
C ARG A 25 -3.92 -12.64 -18.34
N GLY A 26 -4.81 -11.66 -18.16
CA GLY A 26 -4.77 -10.39 -18.90
C GLY A 26 -3.53 -9.55 -18.55
N SER A 27 -3.29 -9.31 -17.26
CA SER A 27 -2.12 -8.54 -16.80
C SER A 27 -0.81 -9.25 -17.16
N ASN A 28 -0.73 -10.57 -16.93
CA ASN A 28 0.44 -11.37 -17.28
C ASN A 28 0.72 -11.37 -18.80
N ARG A 29 -0.32 -11.32 -19.63
CA ARG A 29 -0.18 -11.21 -21.09
C ARG A 29 0.32 -9.83 -21.50
N LEU A 30 -0.17 -8.76 -20.88
CA LEU A 30 0.33 -7.41 -21.13
C LEU A 30 1.82 -7.29 -20.80
N ILE A 31 2.27 -7.89 -19.69
CA ILE A 31 3.69 -7.93 -19.32
C ILE A 31 4.52 -8.62 -20.42
N LYS A 32 4.03 -9.73 -20.99
CA LYS A 32 4.67 -10.40 -22.13
C LYS A 32 4.69 -9.58 -23.41
N GLU A 33 3.68 -8.73 -23.60
CA GLU A 33 3.55 -7.84 -24.77
C GLU A 33 4.37 -6.54 -24.61
N GLY A 34 5.11 -6.37 -23.51
CA GLY A 34 6.01 -5.25 -23.28
C GLY A 34 5.52 -4.22 -22.25
N ALA A 35 4.41 -4.50 -21.55
CA ALA A 35 4.02 -3.68 -20.39
C ALA A 35 5.04 -3.84 -19.26
N LYS A 36 5.32 -2.74 -18.56
CA LYS A 36 6.24 -2.72 -17.43
C LYS A 36 5.60 -3.38 -16.22
N LEU A 37 6.32 -4.32 -15.62
CA LEU A 37 5.92 -4.97 -14.38
C LEU A 37 6.01 -3.96 -13.23
N ILE A 38 4.98 -3.94 -12.39
CA ILE A 38 4.95 -3.14 -11.16
C ILE A 38 4.49 -3.99 -9.97
N GLU A 39 5.07 -3.74 -8.81
CA GLU A 39 4.75 -4.37 -7.52
C GLU A 39 3.98 -3.41 -6.61
N GLY A 40 4.08 -2.10 -6.85
CA GLY A 40 3.34 -1.09 -6.11
C GLY A 40 3.23 0.27 -6.81
N ALA A 41 2.58 1.22 -6.14
CA ALA A 41 2.44 2.59 -6.65
C ALA A 41 3.79 3.32 -6.78
N GLY A 42 4.79 2.93 -5.98
CA GLY A 42 6.14 3.48 -6.04
C GLY A 42 6.78 3.33 -7.42
N ASP A 43 6.68 2.14 -8.03
CA ASP A 43 7.27 1.85 -9.34
C ASP A 43 6.69 2.72 -10.47
N ILE A 44 5.39 3.03 -10.37
CA ILE A 44 4.72 3.93 -11.31
C ILE A 44 5.25 5.36 -11.13
N LEU A 45 5.36 5.81 -9.88
CA LEU A 45 5.84 7.14 -9.57
C LEU A 45 7.30 7.33 -9.99
N ASP A 46 8.15 6.33 -9.78
CA ASP A 46 9.56 6.44 -10.16
C ASP A 46 9.77 6.51 -11.67
N GLU A 47 8.85 5.97 -12.49
CA GLU A 47 8.87 6.13 -13.94
C GLU A 47 8.29 7.48 -14.41
N ILE A 48 7.20 7.92 -13.78
CA ILE A 48 6.48 9.12 -14.21
C ILE A 48 7.17 10.40 -13.70
N LEU A 49 7.69 10.40 -12.46
CA LEU A 49 8.34 11.56 -11.86
C LEU A 49 9.42 12.18 -12.75
N PRO A 50 10.36 11.41 -13.36
CA PRO A 50 11.27 11.86 -14.42
C PRO A 50 10.68 12.81 -15.46
N GLN A 51 9.45 12.53 -15.88
CA GLN A 51 8.76 13.20 -16.98
C GLN A 51 7.92 14.41 -16.52
N VAL A 52 7.74 14.57 -15.20
CA VAL A 52 6.94 15.64 -14.59
C VAL A 52 7.80 16.88 -14.34
N ASP A 53 7.22 18.06 -14.57
CA ASP A 53 7.89 19.35 -14.38
C ASP A 53 8.40 19.51 -12.94
N ALA A 54 9.55 20.18 -12.78
CA ALA A 54 10.20 20.37 -11.47
C ALA A 54 9.28 21.01 -10.41
N ARG A 55 8.35 21.89 -10.83
CA ARG A 55 7.37 22.53 -9.95
C ARG A 55 6.32 21.54 -9.43
N GLN A 56 5.88 20.61 -10.27
CA GLN A 56 4.92 19.56 -9.92
C GLN A 56 5.58 18.48 -9.07
N ARG A 57 6.86 18.14 -9.36
CA ARG A 57 7.67 17.25 -8.51
C ARG A 57 7.82 17.78 -7.09
N ALA A 58 8.07 19.09 -6.93
CA ALA A 58 8.20 19.71 -5.61
C ALA A 58 6.90 19.60 -4.78
N MET A 59 5.73 19.70 -5.41
CA MET A 59 4.45 19.47 -4.74
C MET A 59 4.26 18.00 -4.35
N LEU A 60 4.58 17.05 -5.24
CA LEU A 60 4.49 15.61 -4.97
C LEU A 60 5.48 15.12 -3.89
N HIS A 61 6.64 15.75 -3.78
CA HIS A 61 7.63 15.42 -2.74
C HIS A 61 7.16 15.77 -1.32
N VAL A 62 6.30 16.78 -1.15
CA VAL A 62 5.76 17.13 0.17
C VAL A 62 4.89 15.98 0.72
N ASP A 63 4.07 15.35 -0.11
CA ASP A 63 3.29 14.17 0.29
C ASP A 63 4.19 12.94 0.55
N ARG A 64 5.24 12.76 -0.25
CA ARG A 64 6.20 11.64 -0.09
C ARG A 64 6.96 11.74 1.24
N THR A 65 7.29 12.93 1.73
CA THR A 65 7.95 13.09 3.04
C THR A 65 7.07 12.69 4.23
N VAL A 66 5.74 12.74 4.09
CA VAL A 66 4.81 12.26 5.13
C VAL A 66 4.72 10.73 5.10
N ALA A 67 4.80 10.13 3.91
CA ALA A 67 4.76 8.67 3.72
C ALA A 67 6.11 7.96 3.97
N ASP A 68 7.25 8.62 3.77
CA ASP A 68 8.60 8.08 4.03
C ASP A 68 9.13 8.43 5.44
N ALA A 69 8.49 9.35 6.17
CA ALA A 69 8.75 9.55 7.60
C ALA A 69 8.11 8.44 8.45
N VAL A 70 8.16 7.19 7.97
CA VAL A 70 7.87 5.99 8.74
C VAL A 70 9.04 5.82 9.70
N ALA A 71 8.96 6.52 10.84
CA ALA A 71 9.82 6.21 11.97
C ALA A 71 9.74 4.69 12.22
N PRO A 72 10.88 4.01 12.48
CA PRO A 72 10.87 2.58 12.71
C PRO A 72 9.85 2.27 13.80
N LEU A 73 8.94 1.33 13.50
CA LEU A 73 7.90 0.89 14.43
C LEU A 73 8.57 0.46 15.72
N ARG A 74 8.10 0.98 16.85
CA ARG A 74 8.48 0.44 18.16
C ARG A 74 8.06 -1.03 18.23
N HIS A 75 8.70 -1.82 19.07
CA HIS A 75 8.42 -3.27 19.17
C HIS A 75 6.92 -3.57 19.36
N GLU A 76 6.24 -2.79 20.21
CA GLU A 76 4.80 -2.89 20.46
C GLU A 76 3.96 -2.50 19.23
N GLU A 77 4.37 -1.47 18.50
CA GLU A 77 3.71 -1.04 17.25
C GLU A 77 3.86 -2.10 16.16
N ALA A 78 5.03 -2.73 16.04
CA ALA A 78 5.27 -3.80 15.09
C ALA A 78 4.41 -5.03 15.40
N MET A 79 4.28 -5.42 16.68
CA MET A 79 3.40 -6.53 17.08
C MET A 79 1.93 -6.26 16.76
N VAL A 80 1.43 -5.06 17.07
CA VAL A 80 0.05 -4.66 16.75
C VAL A 80 -0.16 -4.57 15.24
N TYR A 81 0.82 -4.07 14.50
CA TYR A 81 0.78 -3.95 13.05
C TYR A 81 0.82 -5.31 12.34
N GLU A 82 1.59 -6.27 12.83
CA GLU A 82 1.61 -7.66 12.33
C GLU A 82 0.34 -8.43 12.71
N ALA A 83 -0.26 -8.12 13.86
CA ALA A 83 -1.57 -8.66 14.24
C ALA A 83 -2.71 -8.11 13.36
N LEU A 84 -2.51 -7.03 12.61
CA LEU A 84 -3.48 -6.50 11.67
C LEU A 84 -3.24 -7.06 10.27
N SER A 85 -4.31 -7.50 9.62
CA SER A 85 -4.30 -7.97 8.23
C SER A 85 -5.00 -6.95 7.31
N TYR A 86 -5.06 -7.26 6.02
CA TYR A 86 -5.90 -6.55 5.05
C TYR A 86 -7.41 -6.77 5.27
N GLU A 87 -7.77 -7.69 6.18
CA GLU A 87 -9.13 -7.91 6.65
C GLU A 87 -9.44 -7.11 7.91
N ALA A 88 -10.70 -6.70 8.05
CA ALA A 88 -11.17 -5.92 9.20
C ALA A 88 -11.08 -6.73 10.50
N ARG A 89 -10.22 -6.28 11.43
CA ARG A 89 -10.10 -6.88 12.78
C ARG A 89 -10.60 -5.93 13.86
N SER A 90 -11.31 -6.48 14.85
CA SER A 90 -11.74 -5.72 16.03
C SER A 90 -10.57 -5.48 16.97
N VAL A 91 -10.68 -4.44 17.81
CA VAL A 91 -9.70 -4.15 18.87
C VAL A 91 -9.50 -5.35 19.78
N ASP A 92 -10.57 -6.05 20.15
CA ASP A 92 -10.51 -7.21 21.04
C ASP A 92 -9.67 -8.36 20.47
N ALA A 93 -9.80 -8.63 19.16
CA ALA A 93 -9.00 -9.66 18.49
C ALA A 93 -7.51 -9.30 18.42
N VAL A 94 -7.20 -8.00 18.30
CA VAL A 94 -5.82 -7.50 18.34
C VAL A 94 -5.25 -7.63 19.76
N ILE A 95 -6.05 -7.34 20.79
CA ILE A 95 -5.66 -7.53 22.21
C ILE A 95 -5.34 -9.01 22.47
N GLU A 96 -6.21 -9.92 22.05
CA GLU A 96 -6.03 -11.36 22.25
C GLU A 96 -4.79 -11.91 21.55
N SER A 97 -4.53 -11.45 20.32
CA SER A 97 -3.37 -11.91 19.52
C SER A 97 -2.03 -11.32 19.97
N THR A 98 -2.02 -10.09 20.48
CA THR A 98 -0.78 -9.42 20.93
C THR A 98 -0.47 -9.66 22.40
N GLY A 99 -1.46 -10.03 23.21
CA GLY A 99 -1.32 -10.21 24.66
C GLY A 99 -1.05 -8.92 25.44
N LEU A 100 -1.21 -7.76 24.79
CA LEU A 100 -0.98 -6.44 25.38
C LEU A 100 -2.21 -5.93 26.14
N HIS A 101 -2.02 -4.97 27.03
CA HIS A 101 -3.15 -4.34 27.71
C HIS A 101 -3.99 -3.50 26.74
N ALA A 102 -5.32 -3.50 26.93
CA ALA A 102 -6.25 -2.75 26.07
C ALA A 102 -5.88 -1.27 25.90
N ALA A 103 -5.42 -0.62 26.97
CA ALA A 103 -4.96 0.77 26.93
C ALA A 103 -3.72 0.97 26.03
N GLN A 104 -2.79 0.01 26.04
CA GLN A 104 -1.60 0.04 25.18
C GLN A 104 -2.01 -0.18 23.72
N VAL A 105 -2.85 -1.18 23.44
CA VAL A 105 -3.32 -1.46 22.07
C VAL A 105 -4.03 -0.26 21.46
N VAL A 106 -4.95 0.39 22.19
CA VAL A 106 -5.66 1.57 21.68
C VAL A 106 -4.71 2.74 21.41
N ALA A 107 -3.74 3.00 22.29
CA ALA A 107 -2.74 4.06 22.08
C ALA A 107 -1.84 3.78 20.88
N THR A 108 -1.45 2.52 20.69
CA THR A 108 -0.64 2.05 19.58
C THR A 108 -1.42 2.12 18.25
N LEU A 109 -2.69 1.70 18.24
CA LEU A 109 -3.57 1.82 17.07
C LEU A 109 -3.75 3.29 16.65
N LEU A 110 -3.97 4.19 17.61
CA LEU A 110 -4.06 5.63 17.35
C LEU A 110 -2.76 6.17 16.75
N SER A 111 -1.61 5.76 17.27
CA SER A 111 -0.29 6.18 16.76
C SER A 111 -0.04 5.67 15.34
N LEU A 112 -0.45 4.42 15.05
CA LEU A 112 -0.38 3.82 13.72
C LEU A 112 -1.34 4.49 12.72
N GLU A 113 -2.53 4.91 13.17
CA GLU A 113 -3.51 5.62 12.36
C GLU A 113 -3.05 7.05 12.04
N LEU A 114 -2.53 7.78 13.02
CA LEU A 114 -1.92 9.10 12.81
C LEU A 114 -0.70 9.03 11.90
N GLY A 115 0.05 7.91 11.95
CA GLY A 115 1.14 7.61 11.03
C GLY A 115 0.69 7.10 9.66
N GLY A 116 -0.62 7.02 9.38
CA GLY A 116 -1.17 6.62 8.09
C GLY A 116 -0.93 5.15 7.72
N ARG A 117 -0.64 4.26 8.68
CA ARG A 117 -0.32 2.84 8.44
C ARG A 117 -1.53 1.92 8.56
N ILE A 118 -2.55 2.35 9.28
CA ILE A 118 -3.80 1.61 9.47
C ILE A 118 -4.97 2.57 9.30
N ARG A 119 -6.16 2.01 9.05
CA ARG A 119 -7.40 2.79 8.93
C ARG A 119 -8.50 2.21 9.79
N GLN A 120 -9.18 3.06 10.55
CA GLN A 120 -10.39 2.68 11.28
C GLN A 120 -11.60 2.58 10.34
N LEU A 121 -12.38 1.52 10.52
CA LEU A 121 -13.67 1.27 9.90
C LEU A 121 -14.80 1.44 10.94
N PRO A 122 -16.05 1.69 10.49
CA PRO A 122 -17.21 1.74 11.38
C PRO A 122 -17.32 0.45 12.21
N GLY A 123 -17.57 0.57 13.52
CA GLY A 123 -17.69 -0.59 14.42
C GLY A 123 -16.41 -0.98 15.16
N GLN A 124 -15.46 -0.05 15.34
CA GLN A 124 -14.17 -0.28 16.02
C GLN A 124 -13.33 -1.40 15.37
N GLN A 125 -13.38 -1.44 14.04
CA GLN A 125 -12.57 -2.35 13.24
C GLN A 125 -11.40 -1.60 12.61
N TYR A 126 -10.27 -2.27 12.42
CA TYR A 126 -9.07 -1.70 11.83
C TYR A 126 -8.59 -2.59 10.70
N ILE A 127 -8.07 -1.94 9.65
CA ILE A 127 -7.40 -2.60 8.52
C ILE A 127 -6.01 -2.00 8.32
N ARG A 128 -5.10 -2.81 7.82
CA ARG A 128 -3.78 -2.36 7.37
C ARG A 128 -3.87 -1.64 6.01
N LEU A 129 -3.13 -0.54 5.85
CA LEU A 129 -2.94 0.18 4.59
C LEU A 129 -1.70 -0.30 3.84
#